data_AF-A0A2A4UIU7-F1
#
_entry.id   AF-A0A2A4UIU7-F1
#
_cell.length_a   1.000
_cell.length_b   1.000
_cell.length_c   1.000
_cell.angle_alpha   90.00
_cell.angle_beta   90.00
_cell.angle_gamma   90.00
#
_symmetry.space_group_name_H-M   'P 1'
#
loop_
_entity.id
_entity.type
_entity.pdbx_description
1 polymer ?
#
loop_
_entity_poly.entity_id
_entity_poly.type
_entity_poly.pdbx_seq_one_letter_code
_entity_poly.pdbx_strand_id
1 'polypeptide(L)'
;MVHFKEYQNKVKGENINFQTLLATDYLNHFNEVHMLIDMLPSMPDCIEDIREWRPKSYQEHFRDSVFAAKDLAIEAYAYSPDEYRLPFEETVARMDDLVLQTMDKVETLITQDDMGALQKVVEDYAPKMIALIEKCGSIINGEKHVTHQNSIDQYFDTDEDKLDGEDLDQSTIDDLFG
;
A
#
# COMPACT_ATOMS: atom_id res chain seq x y z
N MET A 1 -27.58 -9.47 5.46
CA MET A 1 -28.09 -9.11 4.12
C MET A 1 -29.09 -7.95 4.11
N VAL A 2 -29.94 -7.76 5.14
CA VAL A 2 -30.88 -6.61 5.18
C VAL A 2 -30.13 -5.27 5.19
N HIS A 3 -29.17 -5.10 6.08
CA HIS A 3 -28.39 -3.86 6.19
C HIS A 3 -27.54 -3.53 4.96
N PHE A 4 -26.95 -4.53 4.30
CA PHE A 4 -26.23 -4.31 3.03
C PHE A 4 -27.13 -3.60 2.00
N LYS A 5 -28.32 -4.14 1.73
CA LYS A 5 -29.28 -3.53 0.77
C LYS A 5 -29.76 -2.15 1.21
N GLU A 6 -29.88 -1.90 2.51
CA GLU A 6 -30.21 -0.56 3.03
C GLU A 6 -29.09 0.43 2.69
N TYR A 7 -27.83 0.08 2.98
CA TYR A 7 -26.68 0.93 2.67
C TYR A 7 -26.47 1.08 1.17
N GLN A 8 -26.71 0.06 0.35
CA GLN A 8 -26.71 0.20 -1.12
C GLN A 8 -27.68 1.27 -1.62
N ASN A 9 -28.81 1.46 -0.95
CA ASN A 9 -29.74 2.53 -1.29
C ASN A 9 -29.30 3.89 -0.74
N LYS A 10 -28.73 3.93 0.46
CA LYS A 10 -28.23 5.16 1.08
C LYS A 10 -27.07 5.80 0.32
N VAL A 11 -26.17 4.98 -0.25
CA VAL A 11 -24.98 5.46 -0.98
C VAL A 11 -25.29 5.94 -2.40
N LYS A 12 -26.53 5.82 -2.88
CA LYS A 12 -26.90 6.26 -4.22
C LYS A 12 -26.74 7.77 -4.36
N GLY A 13 -25.96 8.19 -5.36
CA GLY A 13 -25.69 9.60 -5.64
C GLY A 13 -24.52 10.17 -4.85
N GLU A 14 -23.91 9.36 -3.97
CA GLU A 14 -22.67 9.70 -3.29
C GLU A 14 -21.47 9.09 -4.01
N ASN A 15 -20.27 9.59 -3.73
CA ASN A 15 -19.00 9.04 -4.23
C ASN A 15 -18.59 7.76 -3.44
N ILE A 16 -19.55 6.86 -3.23
CA ILE A 16 -19.39 5.57 -2.55
C ILE A 16 -19.98 4.51 -3.48
N ASN A 17 -19.21 3.46 -3.78
CA ASN A 17 -19.61 2.43 -4.72
C ASN A 17 -20.77 1.59 -4.16
N PHE A 18 -21.83 1.43 -4.94
CA PHE A 18 -23.05 0.74 -4.50
C PHE A 18 -22.89 -0.79 -4.36
N GLN A 19 -21.89 -1.40 -5.00
CA GLN A 19 -21.65 -2.85 -4.93
C GLN A 19 -20.76 -3.19 -3.75
N THR A 20 -19.75 -2.37 -3.50
CA THR A 20 -18.70 -2.65 -2.50
C THR A 20 -18.93 -1.91 -1.19
N LEU A 21 -19.68 -0.81 -1.22
CA LEU A 21 -19.82 0.14 -0.12
C LEU A 21 -18.49 0.82 0.29
N LEU A 22 -17.51 0.82 -0.61
CA LEU A 22 -16.22 1.49 -0.45
C LEU A 22 -16.19 2.79 -1.26
N ALA A 23 -15.32 3.72 -0.86
CA ALA A 23 -15.20 5.04 -1.48
C ALA A 23 -13.78 5.24 -2.01
N THR A 24 -13.65 5.68 -3.26
CA THR A 24 -12.36 5.90 -3.93
C THR A 24 -11.57 7.04 -3.29
N ASP A 25 -12.24 7.95 -2.59
CA ASP A 25 -11.63 9.05 -1.86
C ASP A 25 -10.61 8.58 -0.79
N TYR A 26 -10.70 7.32 -0.35
CA TYR A 26 -9.68 6.71 0.52
C TYR A 26 -8.29 6.68 -0.13
N LEU A 27 -8.21 6.48 -1.45
CA LEU A 27 -6.94 6.40 -2.17
C LEU A 27 -6.18 7.72 -2.21
N ASN A 28 -6.85 8.86 -1.93
CA ASN A 28 -6.18 10.16 -1.90
C ASN A 28 -5.03 10.17 -0.88
N HIS A 29 -5.19 9.50 0.25
CA HIS A 29 -4.15 9.36 1.28
C HIS A 29 -2.86 8.69 0.75
N PHE A 30 -2.98 7.75 -0.20
CA PHE A 30 -1.84 7.09 -0.84
C PHE A 30 -1.31 7.89 -2.03
N ASN A 31 -2.20 8.50 -2.82
CA ASN A 31 -1.80 9.35 -3.95
C ASN A 31 -0.94 10.53 -3.49
N GLU A 32 -1.29 11.16 -2.36
CA GLU A 32 -0.55 12.28 -1.79
C GLU A 32 0.88 11.87 -1.40
N VAL A 33 1.05 10.79 -0.63
CA VAL A 33 2.39 10.33 -0.22
C VAL A 33 3.20 9.78 -1.40
N HIS A 34 2.56 9.11 -2.35
CA HIS A 34 3.21 8.64 -3.58
C HIS A 34 3.82 9.81 -4.36
N MET A 35 3.06 10.90 -4.57
CA MET A 35 3.57 12.10 -5.24
C MET A 35 4.77 12.70 -4.50
N LEU A 36 4.73 12.76 -3.16
CA LEU A 36 5.85 13.29 -2.38
C LEU A 36 7.11 12.41 -2.50
N ILE A 37 6.97 11.09 -2.40
CA ILE A 37 8.09 10.15 -2.54
C ILE A 37 8.69 10.22 -3.95
N ASP A 38 7.87 10.31 -5.00
CA ASP A 38 8.31 10.42 -6.39
C ASP A 38 9.16 11.67 -6.64
N MET A 39 8.89 12.76 -5.91
CA MET A 39 9.64 14.02 -6.02
C MET A 39 10.96 14.05 -5.23
N LEU A 40 11.17 13.14 -4.27
CA LEU A 40 12.35 13.15 -3.38
C LEU A 40 13.70 13.24 -4.10
N PRO A 41 13.96 12.53 -5.23
CA PRO A 41 15.25 12.63 -5.91
C PRO A 41 15.55 14.03 -6.43
N SER A 42 14.52 14.84 -6.68
CA SER A 42 14.65 16.23 -7.14
C SER A 42 14.52 17.24 -5.99
N MET A 43 13.77 16.91 -4.94
CA MET A 43 13.48 17.78 -3.81
C MET A 43 13.53 16.98 -2.49
N PRO A 44 14.75 16.68 -1.98
CA PRO A 44 14.91 15.85 -0.78
C PRO A 44 14.35 16.51 0.48
N ASP A 45 14.23 17.85 0.51
CA ASP A 45 13.65 18.60 1.64
C ASP A 45 12.17 18.24 1.91
N CYS A 46 11.45 17.71 0.91
CA CYS A 46 10.07 17.21 1.06
C CYS A 46 9.96 15.98 1.98
N ILE A 47 11.07 15.39 2.41
CA ILE A 47 11.06 14.26 3.34
C ILE A 47 10.36 14.59 4.66
N GLU A 48 10.41 15.85 5.10
CA GLU A 48 9.73 16.29 6.33
C GLU A 48 8.21 16.15 6.22
N ASP A 49 7.62 16.43 5.06
CA ASP A 49 6.18 16.27 4.83
C ASP A 49 5.79 14.78 4.81
N ILE A 50 6.67 13.93 4.27
CA ILE A 50 6.45 12.46 4.22
C ILE A 50 6.53 11.86 5.63
N ARG A 51 7.35 12.41 6.54
CA ARG A 51 7.44 11.94 7.94
C ARG A 51 6.15 12.11 8.74
N GLU A 52 5.31 13.06 8.34
CA GLU A 52 4.00 13.25 8.94
C GLU A 52 3.00 12.19 8.48
N TRP A 53 3.25 11.55 7.33
CA TRP A 53 2.43 10.47 6.84
C TRP A 53 2.51 9.25 7.74
N ARG A 54 1.35 8.66 8.03
CA ARG A 54 1.20 7.42 8.79
C ARG A 54 0.07 6.61 8.16
N PRO A 55 0.16 5.27 8.18
CA PRO A 55 -0.95 4.41 7.80
C PRO A 55 -2.22 4.78 8.56
N LYS A 56 -3.35 4.84 7.85
CA LYS A 56 -4.67 5.10 8.44
C LYS A 56 -5.65 4.04 7.99
N SER A 57 -6.42 3.50 8.93
CA SER A 57 -7.57 2.67 8.58
C SER A 57 -8.57 3.47 7.75
N TYR A 58 -9.44 2.76 7.02
CA TYR A 58 -10.52 3.36 6.23
C TYR A 58 -11.34 4.37 7.05
N GLN A 59 -11.76 3.98 8.26
CA GLN A 59 -12.55 4.85 9.11
C GLN A 59 -11.77 6.04 9.65
N GLU A 60 -10.48 5.89 9.96
CA GLU A 60 -9.64 7.00 10.43
C GLU A 60 -9.44 8.05 9.33
N HIS A 61 -9.14 7.63 8.10
CA HIS A 61 -9.03 8.53 6.95
C HIS A 61 -10.29 9.41 6.81
N PHE A 62 -11.46 8.79 6.81
CA PHE A 62 -12.71 9.53 6.64
C PHE A 62 -13.08 10.42 7.83
N ARG A 63 -12.68 10.08 9.06
CA ARG A 63 -12.91 11.00 10.20
C ARG A 63 -12.18 12.33 9.98
N ASP A 64 -10.95 12.24 9.49
CA ASP A 64 -10.06 13.38 9.27
C ASP A 64 -10.32 14.10 7.93
N SER A 65 -10.94 13.44 6.95
CA SER A 65 -11.10 13.98 5.60
C SER A 65 -12.22 15.03 5.48
N VAL A 66 -12.14 15.82 4.40
CA VAL A 66 -13.16 16.79 3.96
C VAL A 66 -14.25 16.16 3.09
N PHE A 67 -14.24 14.83 2.96
CA PHE A 67 -15.19 14.11 2.13
C PHE A 67 -16.62 14.33 2.62
N ALA A 68 -17.50 14.79 1.73
CA ALA A 68 -18.85 15.24 2.09
C ALA A 68 -19.69 14.12 2.75
N ALA A 69 -19.55 12.89 2.26
CA ALA A 69 -20.28 11.72 2.75
C ALA A 69 -19.46 10.85 3.72
N LYS A 70 -18.49 11.44 4.45
CA LYS A 70 -17.56 10.69 5.32
C LYS A 70 -18.24 9.84 6.40
N ASP A 71 -19.27 10.36 7.06
CA ASP A 71 -19.99 9.60 8.08
C ASP A 71 -20.69 8.39 7.45
N LEU A 72 -21.30 8.59 6.27
CA LEU A 72 -21.94 7.51 5.52
C LEU A 72 -20.92 6.47 5.03
N ALA A 73 -19.74 6.89 4.58
CA ALA A 73 -18.67 5.98 4.17
C ALA A 73 -18.20 5.11 5.35
N ILE A 74 -17.96 5.71 6.51
CA ILE A 74 -17.58 5.02 7.74
C ILE A 74 -18.64 3.99 8.15
N GLU A 75 -19.92 4.37 8.12
CA GLU A 75 -21.02 3.46 8.45
C GLU A 75 -21.18 2.33 7.43
N ALA A 76 -21.13 2.66 6.14
CA ALA A 76 -21.35 1.70 5.06
C ALA A 76 -20.24 0.64 5.01
N TYR A 77 -19.01 1.01 5.37
CA TYR A 77 -17.86 0.12 5.47
C TYR A 77 -18.14 -1.13 6.32
N ALA A 78 -18.82 -0.95 7.46
CA ALA A 78 -19.16 -2.06 8.38
C ALA A 78 -20.07 -3.12 7.74
N TYR A 79 -20.71 -2.80 6.61
CA TYR A 79 -21.58 -3.68 5.85
C TYR A 79 -21.03 -4.05 4.47
N SER A 80 -19.78 -3.65 4.17
CA SER A 80 -19.09 -4.02 2.94
C SER A 80 -18.94 -5.54 2.84
N PRO A 81 -19.25 -6.17 1.69
CA PRO A 81 -19.10 -7.61 1.51
C PRO A 81 -17.64 -8.06 1.64
N ASP A 82 -17.41 -9.15 2.36
CA ASP A 82 -16.06 -9.68 2.60
C ASP A 82 -15.28 -9.98 1.31
N GLU A 83 -15.98 -10.34 0.22
CA GLU A 83 -15.38 -10.59 -1.10
C GLU A 83 -14.68 -9.35 -1.71
N TYR A 84 -15.02 -8.15 -1.23
CA TYR A 84 -14.36 -6.89 -1.61
C TYR A 84 -13.55 -6.30 -0.46
N ARG A 85 -14.08 -6.36 0.77
CA ARG A 85 -13.45 -5.79 1.95
C ARG A 85 -12.12 -6.46 2.29
N LEU A 86 -12.04 -7.80 2.23
CA LEU A 86 -10.79 -8.50 2.58
C LEU A 86 -9.67 -8.23 1.55
N PRO A 87 -9.89 -8.37 0.22
CA PRO A 87 -8.85 -8.01 -0.75
C PRO A 87 -8.45 -6.53 -0.70
N PHE A 88 -9.40 -5.64 -0.36
CA PHE A 88 -9.12 -4.23 -0.13
C PHE A 88 -8.17 -4.06 1.06
N GLU A 89 -8.52 -4.58 2.23
CA GLU A 89 -7.70 -4.50 3.46
C GLU A 89 -6.30 -5.09 3.24
N GLU A 90 -6.20 -6.23 2.53
CA GLU A 90 -4.92 -6.84 2.16
C GLU A 90 -4.08 -5.94 1.23
N THR A 91 -4.71 -5.30 0.24
CA THR A 91 -4.01 -4.42 -0.70
C THR A 91 -3.55 -3.13 -0.01
N VAL A 92 -4.36 -2.59 0.90
CA VAL A 92 -4.01 -1.45 1.76
C VAL A 92 -2.81 -1.77 2.63
N ALA A 93 -2.81 -2.91 3.31
CA ALA A 93 -1.67 -3.32 4.13
C ALA A 93 -0.37 -3.43 3.33
N ARG A 94 -0.42 -3.91 2.08
CA ARG A 94 0.74 -3.94 1.18
C ARG A 94 1.21 -2.54 0.78
N MET A 95 0.29 -1.59 0.54
CA MET A 95 0.67 -0.20 0.26
C MET A 95 1.31 0.45 1.48
N ASP A 96 0.74 0.25 2.67
CA ASP A 96 1.29 0.77 3.92
C ASP A 96 2.72 0.29 4.14
N ASP A 97 2.93 -1.02 4.04
CA ASP A 97 4.25 -1.65 4.19
C ASP A 97 5.26 -1.14 3.15
N LEU A 98 4.86 -1.03 1.88
CA LEU A 98 5.71 -0.51 0.82
C LEU A 98 6.12 0.95 1.08
N VAL A 99 5.21 1.80 1.57
CA VAL A 99 5.53 3.20 1.93
C VAL A 99 6.54 3.21 3.08
N LEU A 100 6.26 2.47 4.16
CA LEU A 100 7.12 2.46 5.35
C LEU A 100 8.54 1.96 5.05
N GLN A 101 8.66 0.85 4.31
CA GLN A 101 9.97 0.33 3.90
C GLN A 101 10.72 1.29 2.99
N THR A 102 10.01 1.97 2.09
CA THR A 102 10.63 2.99 1.23
C THR A 102 11.10 4.17 2.07
N MET A 103 10.29 4.63 3.03
CA MET A 103 10.65 5.72 3.95
C MET A 103 11.95 5.43 4.71
N ASP A 104 12.08 4.24 5.32
CA ASP A 104 13.30 3.85 6.05
C ASP A 104 14.55 3.88 5.16
N LYS A 105 14.42 3.42 3.91
CA LYS A 105 15.51 3.44 2.92
C LYS A 105 15.87 4.87 2.51
N VAL A 106 14.89 5.70 2.14
CA VAL A 106 15.15 7.06 1.65
C VAL A 106 15.71 7.96 2.76
N GLU A 107 15.27 7.82 4.01
CA GLU A 107 15.82 8.59 5.13
C GLU A 107 17.31 8.30 5.37
N THR A 108 17.68 7.03 5.27
CA THR A 108 19.08 6.60 5.37
C THR A 108 19.92 7.21 4.26
N LEU A 109 19.42 7.18 3.02
CA LEU A 109 20.14 7.66 1.85
C LEU A 109 20.28 9.19 1.82
N ILE A 110 19.24 9.92 2.23
CA ILE A 110 19.29 11.38 2.39
C ILE A 110 20.34 11.76 3.45
N THR A 111 20.40 11.04 4.57
CA THR A 111 21.41 11.27 5.61
C THR A 111 22.84 11.01 5.12
N GLN A 112 23.00 10.09 4.17
CA GLN A 112 24.27 9.73 3.54
C GLN A 112 24.63 10.61 2.33
N ASP A 113 23.73 11.52 1.92
CA ASP A 113 23.85 12.34 0.69
C ASP A 113 24.03 11.49 -0.60
N ASP A 114 23.48 10.26 -0.62
CA ASP A 114 23.55 9.37 -1.78
C ASP A 114 22.31 9.53 -2.69
N MET A 115 22.30 10.63 -3.43
CA MET A 115 21.22 10.96 -4.37
C MET A 115 21.07 9.95 -5.51
N GLY A 116 22.15 9.26 -5.88
CA GLY A 116 22.13 8.24 -6.94
C GLY A 116 21.42 6.96 -6.51
N ALA A 117 21.65 6.52 -5.27
CA ALA A 117 20.90 5.42 -4.67
C ALA A 117 19.45 5.82 -4.36
N LEU A 118 19.22 7.06 -3.90
CA LEU A 118 17.87 7.58 -3.64
C LEU A 118 17.00 7.50 -4.90
N GLN A 119 17.52 7.95 -6.04
CA GLN A 119 16.82 7.88 -7.32
C GLN A 119 16.41 6.43 -7.66
N LYS A 120 17.31 5.45 -7.47
CA LYS A 120 17.02 4.04 -7.76
C LYS A 120 15.94 3.46 -6.86
N VAL A 121 15.94 3.83 -5.57
CA VAL A 121 14.90 3.39 -4.63
C VAL A 121 13.53 3.90 -5.07
N VAL A 122 13.44 5.17 -5.47
CA VAL A 122 12.19 5.76 -5.96
C VAL A 122 11.75 5.15 -7.29
N GLU A 123 12.68 4.92 -8.22
CA GLU A 123 12.40 4.25 -9.51
C GLU A 123 11.89 2.80 -9.35
N ASP A 124 12.32 2.08 -8.31
CA ASP A 124 11.78 0.75 -7.97
C ASP A 124 10.43 0.83 -7.25
N TYR A 125 10.24 1.82 -6.36
CA TYR A 125 9.02 2.01 -5.58
C TYR A 125 7.82 2.45 -6.44
N ALA A 126 7.98 3.46 -7.29
CA ALA A 126 6.89 4.12 -8.01
C ALA A 126 6.00 3.13 -8.81
N PRO A 127 6.53 2.24 -9.67
CA PRO A 127 5.69 1.30 -10.41
C PRO A 127 4.94 0.32 -9.50
N LYS A 128 5.54 -0.10 -8.38
CA LYS A 128 4.91 -1.01 -7.40
C LYS A 128 3.71 -0.34 -6.73
N MET A 129 3.89 0.92 -6.30
CA MET A 129 2.83 1.68 -5.66
C MET A 129 1.68 1.99 -6.65
N ILE A 130 1.99 2.41 -7.88
CA ILE A 130 0.97 2.65 -8.92
C ILE A 130 0.12 1.39 -9.14
N ALA A 131 0.76 0.22 -9.30
CA ALA A 131 0.04 -1.04 -9.49
C ALA A 131 -0.87 -1.41 -8.30
N LEU A 132 -0.43 -1.13 -7.07
CA LEU A 132 -1.24 -1.36 -5.87
C LEU A 132 -2.43 -0.38 -5.80
N ILE A 133 -2.22 0.91 -6.09
CA ILE A 133 -3.29 1.92 -6.12
C ILE A 133 -4.34 1.56 -7.17
N GLU A 134 -3.92 1.17 -8.38
CA GLU A 134 -4.81 0.71 -9.45
C GLU A 134 -5.63 -0.51 -9.02
N LYS A 135 -4.99 -1.54 -8.46
CA LYS A 135 -5.69 -2.72 -7.92
C LYS A 135 -6.69 -2.33 -6.83
N CYS A 136 -6.29 -1.50 -5.88
CA CYS A 136 -7.18 -1.06 -4.81
C CYS A 136 -8.39 -0.30 -5.38
N GLY A 137 -8.17 0.56 -6.38
CA GLY A 137 -9.22 1.23 -7.13
C GLY A 137 -10.19 0.27 -7.83
N SER A 138 -9.68 -0.77 -8.51
CA SER A 138 -10.51 -1.80 -9.13
C SER A 138 -11.37 -2.55 -8.10
N ILE A 139 -10.80 -2.90 -6.94
CA ILE A 139 -11.53 -3.54 -5.83
C ILE A 139 -12.65 -2.62 -5.33
N ILE A 140 -12.36 -1.34 -5.08
CA ILE A 140 -13.37 -0.35 -4.64
C ILE A 140 -14.50 -0.23 -5.67
N ASN A 141 -14.17 -0.30 -6.95
CA ASN A 141 -15.15 -0.19 -8.03
C ASN A 141 -16.00 -1.45 -8.26
N GLY A 142 -15.70 -2.55 -7.55
CA GLY A 142 -16.46 -3.80 -7.63
C GLY A 142 -16.11 -4.65 -8.86
N GLU A 143 -15.00 -4.32 -9.53
CA GLU A 143 -14.47 -5.18 -10.58
C GLU A 143 -14.14 -6.53 -9.94
N LYS A 144 -14.88 -7.57 -10.36
CA LYS A 144 -14.60 -8.93 -9.91
C LYS A 144 -13.21 -9.26 -10.39
N HIS A 145 -12.24 -9.24 -9.48
CA HIS A 145 -10.97 -9.89 -9.69
C HIS A 145 -11.27 -11.39 -9.91
N VAL A 146 -11.45 -11.78 -11.17
CA VAL A 146 -11.05 -13.11 -11.59
C VAL A 146 -9.60 -13.18 -11.16
N THR A 147 -9.31 -14.01 -10.17
CA THR A 147 -8.00 -14.21 -9.58
C THR A 147 -7.00 -14.58 -10.67
N HIS A 148 -6.46 -13.58 -11.36
CA HIS A 148 -5.18 -13.63 -12.02
C HIS A 148 -4.20 -13.13 -10.98
N GLN A 149 -3.77 -14.05 -10.13
CA GLN A 149 -2.75 -13.92 -9.10
C GLN A 149 -1.36 -13.64 -9.71
N ASN A 150 -1.27 -12.96 -10.86
CA ASN A 150 -0.08 -12.95 -11.70
C ASN A 150 0.53 -11.55 -11.92
N SER A 151 -0.19 -10.45 -11.70
CA SER A 151 0.30 -9.13 -12.13
C SER A 151 1.10 -8.38 -11.06
N ILE A 152 0.78 -8.58 -9.79
CA ILE A 152 1.41 -7.86 -8.68
C ILE A 152 2.51 -8.70 -8.03
N ASP A 153 2.32 -10.01 -7.93
CA ASP A 153 3.31 -10.89 -7.31
C ASP A 153 4.68 -10.80 -8.03
N GLN A 154 4.69 -10.52 -9.34
CA GLN A 154 5.92 -10.23 -10.10
C GLN A 154 6.78 -9.09 -9.51
N TYR A 155 6.16 -8.11 -8.83
CA TYR A 155 6.84 -6.99 -8.21
C TYR A 155 7.28 -7.24 -6.76
N PHE A 156 6.68 -8.23 -6.08
CA PHE A 156 6.90 -8.50 -4.66
C PHE A 156 7.67 -9.81 -4.40
N ASP A 157 7.75 -10.73 -5.38
CA ASP A 157 8.49 -12.00 -5.29
C ASP A 157 10.03 -11.84 -5.34
N THR A 158 10.57 -10.63 -5.53
CA THR A 158 12.02 -10.42 -5.70
C THR A 158 12.82 -10.19 -4.42
N ASP A 159 12.18 -10.05 -3.25
CA ASP A 159 12.87 -9.67 -2.00
C ASP A 159 12.89 -10.76 -0.90
N GLU A 160 12.46 -12.00 -1.19
CA GLU A 160 12.43 -13.08 -0.17
C GLU A 160 13.62 -14.06 -0.17
N ASP A 161 14.62 -13.98 -1.05
CA ASP A 161 15.76 -14.90 -1.01
C ASP A 161 17.08 -14.18 -1.34
N LYS A 162 17.84 -13.78 -0.30
CA LYS A 162 19.33 -13.75 -0.24
C LYS A 162 19.88 -13.12 1.05
N LEU A 163 19.45 -13.62 2.20
CA LEU A 163 20.22 -13.47 3.43
C LEU A 163 20.17 -14.78 4.19
N ASP A 164 20.92 -15.77 3.71
CA ASP A 164 21.34 -16.88 4.55
C ASP A 164 22.65 -17.48 4.05
N GLY A 165 23.62 -17.54 4.97
CA GLY A 165 24.72 -18.50 4.92
C GLY A 165 26.01 -18.03 4.26
N GLU A 166 26.93 -17.55 5.09
CA GLU A 166 28.36 -17.59 4.83
C GLU A 166 28.79 -18.96 4.26
N ASP A 167 29.64 -18.95 3.23
CA ASP A 167 30.43 -20.10 2.78
C ASP A 167 31.26 -20.66 3.95
N LEU A 168 30.70 -21.60 4.70
CA LEU A 168 31.47 -22.48 5.57
C LEU A 168 31.97 -23.66 4.73
N ASP A 169 33.19 -23.50 4.24
CA ASP A 169 34.02 -24.57 3.70
C ASP A 169 34.01 -25.79 4.65
N GLN A 170 33.30 -26.82 4.23
CA GLN A 170 33.09 -28.07 4.97
C GLN A 170 34.23 -29.09 4.74
N SER A 171 35.47 -28.67 4.45
CA SER A 171 36.56 -29.62 4.16
C SER A 171 37.71 -29.73 5.16
N THR A 172 37.57 -29.29 6.43
CA THR A 172 38.70 -29.48 7.41
C THR A 172 38.31 -29.94 8.82
N ILE A 173 37.22 -30.70 8.99
CA ILE A 173 36.90 -31.34 10.28
C ILE A 173 37.04 -32.85 10.16
N ASP A 174 38.25 -33.34 9.88
CA ASP A 174 38.59 -34.76 10.08
C ASP A 174 39.93 -34.98 10.82
N ASP A 175 40.66 -33.92 11.19
CA ASP A 175 41.98 -34.05 11.84
C ASP A 175 41.98 -33.87 13.37
N LEU A 176 40.81 -33.91 14.05
CA LEU A 176 40.77 -33.73 15.52
C LEU A 176 40.29 -34.94 16.33
N PHE A 177 39.78 -36.01 15.72
CA PHE A 177 39.41 -37.24 16.47
C PHE A 177 39.48 -38.51 15.62
N GLY A 178 40.69 -39.01 15.30
CA GLY A 178 40.87 -40.41 14.89
C GLY A 178 41.92 -40.67 13.83
#